data_AF-A0A4R9JBI8-F1
#
_entry.id   AF-A0A4R9JBI8-F1
#
_cell.length_a   1.000
_cell.length_b   1.000
_cell.length_c   1.000
_cell.angle_alpha   90.00
_cell.angle_beta   90.00
_cell.angle_gamma   90.00
#
_symmetry.space_group_name_H-M   'P 1'
#
loop_
_entity.id
_entity.type
_entity.pdbx_description
1 polymer ?
#
loop_
_entity_poly.entity_id
_entity_poly.type
_entity_poly.pdbx_seq_one_letter_code
_entity_poly.pdbx_strand_id
1 'polypeptide(L)'
;MSAGLFGFIFNTLRKRANDPQNSNLWIPRKLQEASGPNIEGKLLPLSGSNWDLGSITGEAGDNFQNIIKSQWWISKVGFERRKDPELKKHQPIACPENPYPKLSMPEVTINGLENVYILPNPIIQKTEEGYNSILSIKFAYYQGKDGLPSLENFRLEGKYCLEQNVCSAPLTPSGVLPSQCDSWYPSENIKGEGDFTLSITDLYADLVLNVFIEGKGSSRILRTRIESLSVRGEVPDSDPTFSVDDLNTKTDLTFIANNLWLPKAKDAIESEDGRRGIVSNLNQTLNRTENLQKLSQMLENQLIQFLDNVLGEIPNGFLPSNQGKQATNPVDRYVFDRVRFSLNDPKSDYYLPKMILKISDPSLEPYIFSEISLGNQSVNISDFGTFEFQNILLQNMKISGLSNAVALPETLLFRSKGFDLEVSVSSLNPSPEIRSYKNKKETVTKVPSPPLQILTSFSMYAEGIDDKISGDLEAKISKSKLIASVDFEGEELEALEISFSKLQYVSLLPDISVKILVESAYQDIISSVLNQDSLKQKALDAGNSKAVENLKKIGQFATDDVKKIISSKLDG
;
A
#
# COMPACT_ATOMS: atom_id res chain seq x y z
N MET A 1 11.53 9.01 -9.92
CA MET A 1 10.70 7.81 -10.23
C MET A 1 11.51 6.52 -10.06
N SER A 2 11.75 6.02 -8.85
CA SER A 2 12.50 4.76 -8.65
C SER A 2 11.67 3.57 -8.13
N ALA A 3 10.39 3.74 -7.78
CA ALA A 3 9.60 2.67 -7.12
C ALA A 3 8.38 2.12 -7.92
N GLY A 4 8.03 2.68 -9.09
CA GLY A 4 6.92 2.17 -9.91
C GLY A 4 5.54 2.18 -9.22
N LEU A 5 4.64 1.28 -9.65
CA LEU A 5 3.26 1.16 -9.15
C LEU A 5 3.19 0.87 -7.65
N PHE A 6 4.11 0.04 -7.13
CA PHE A 6 4.16 -0.25 -5.69
C PHE A 6 4.44 1.00 -4.85
N GLY A 7 5.37 1.86 -5.29
CA GLY A 7 5.63 3.14 -4.63
C GLY A 7 4.41 4.06 -4.58
N PHE A 8 3.66 4.14 -5.68
CA PHE A 8 2.41 4.90 -5.75
C PHE A 8 1.36 4.38 -4.75
N ILE A 9 1.17 3.05 -4.71
CA ILE A 9 0.23 2.39 -3.77
C ILE A 9 0.67 2.65 -2.33
N PHE A 10 1.96 2.47 -2.02
CA PHE A 10 2.49 2.70 -0.68
C PHE A 10 2.25 4.14 -0.22
N ASN A 11 2.63 5.16 -1.01
CA ASN A 11 2.48 6.55 -0.60
C ASN A 11 0.99 6.92 -0.41
N THR A 12 0.13 6.44 -1.31
CA THR A 12 -1.33 6.64 -1.23
C THR A 12 -1.92 6.06 0.06
N LEU A 13 -1.53 4.83 0.41
CA LEU A 13 -2.04 4.14 1.61
C LEU A 13 -1.40 4.69 2.89
N ARG A 14 -0.10 5.03 2.88
CA ARG A 14 0.64 5.52 4.06
C ARG A 14 -0.05 6.72 4.70
N LYS A 15 -0.43 7.72 3.90
CA LYS A 15 -1.10 8.93 4.41
C LYS A 15 -2.37 8.59 5.19
N ARG A 16 -3.18 7.69 4.63
CA ARG A 16 -4.46 7.25 5.20
C ARG A 16 -4.28 6.32 6.39
N ALA A 17 -3.28 5.45 6.32
CA ALA A 17 -2.86 4.59 7.41
C ALA A 17 -2.39 5.36 8.65
N ASN A 18 -1.88 6.58 8.44
CA ASN A 18 -1.46 7.51 9.49
C ASN A 18 -2.53 8.57 9.84
N ASP A 19 -3.74 8.50 9.28
CA ASP A 19 -4.80 9.49 9.54
C ASP A 19 -5.82 8.94 10.56
N PRO A 20 -5.89 9.50 11.79
CA PRO A 20 -6.85 9.09 12.80
C PRO A 20 -8.32 9.23 12.39
N GLN A 21 -8.64 10.11 11.45
CA GLN A 21 -10.00 10.28 10.94
C GLN A 21 -10.39 9.16 9.97
N ASN A 22 -9.41 8.47 9.38
CA ASN A 22 -9.64 7.36 8.46
C ASN A 22 -9.89 6.06 9.24
N SER A 23 -11.12 5.87 9.68
CA SER A 23 -11.54 4.68 10.43
C SER A 23 -11.29 3.35 9.71
N ASN A 24 -11.19 3.37 8.38
CA ASN A 24 -11.03 2.19 7.54
C ASN A 24 -9.59 1.72 7.38
N LEU A 25 -8.61 2.62 7.48
CA LEU A 25 -7.20 2.30 7.21
C LEU A 25 -6.24 2.66 8.35
N TRP A 26 -6.68 3.44 9.34
CA TRP A 26 -5.81 3.87 10.43
C TRP A 26 -5.19 2.68 11.18
N ILE A 27 -3.86 2.57 11.10
CA ILE A 27 -3.12 1.38 11.55
C ILE A 27 -3.29 1.08 13.03
N PRO A 28 -3.26 2.06 13.95
CA PRO A 28 -3.47 1.78 15.37
C PRO A 28 -4.76 1.01 15.63
N ARG A 29 -5.86 1.40 14.98
CA ARG A 29 -7.12 0.69 15.08
C ARG A 29 -7.03 -0.73 14.49
N LYS A 30 -6.39 -0.90 13.33
CA LYS A 30 -6.21 -2.23 12.71
C LYS A 30 -5.39 -3.17 13.57
N LEU A 31 -4.35 -2.68 14.23
CA LEU A 31 -3.53 -3.46 15.15
C LEU A 31 -4.30 -3.87 16.42
N GLN A 32 -5.15 -2.99 16.97
CA GLN A 32 -6.05 -3.33 18.08
C GLN A 32 -7.14 -4.35 17.68
N GLU A 33 -7.60 -4.29 16.44
CA GLU A 33 -8.61 -5.21 15.91
C GLU A 33 -8.03 -6.58 15.54
N ALA A 34 -6.72 -6.66 15.25
CA ALA A 34 -6.03 -7.86 14.78
C ALA A 34 -6.19 -9.05 15.75
N SER A 35 -6.61 -10.18 15.19
CA SER A 35 -6.71 -11.43 15.95
C SER A 35 -5.33 -12.03 16.20
N GLY A 36 -5.13 -12.63 17.37
CA GLY A 36 -3.84 -13.18 17.76
C GLY A 36 -3.94 -14.21 18.89
N PRO A 37 -2.78 -14.64 19.40
CA PRO A 37 -2.69 -15.78 20.30
C PRO A 37 -3.00 -15.45 21.77
N ASN A 38 -3.26 -14.18 22.11
CA ASN A 38 -3.49 -13.81 23.50
C ASN A 38 -4.84 -14.35 24.03
N ILE A 39 -5.07 -14.23 25.34
CA ILE A 39 -6.25 -14.79 26.02
C ILE A 39 -7.59 -14.21 25.50
N GLU A 40 -7.57 -13.01 24.93
CA GLU A 40 -8.73 -12.35 24.34
C GLU A 40 -8.88 -12.64 22.83
N GLY A 41 -8.02 -13.49 22.27
CA GLY A 41 -7.96 -13.77 20.83
C GLY A 41 -7.43 -12.61 20.00
N LYS A 42 -6.68 -11.70 20.63
CA LYS A 42 -6.08 -10.48 20.04
C LYS A 42 -4.57 -10.63 19.87
N LEU A 43 -4.02 -9.84 18.96
CA LEU A 43 -2.58 -9.79 18.72
C LEU A 43 -1.85 -9.00 19.79
N LEU A 44 -2.43 -7.89 20.23
CA LEU A 44 -1.85 -7.00 21.25
C LEU A 44 -2.64 -7.09 22.57
N PRO A 45 -1.99 -6.90 23.73
CA PRO A 45 -0.55 -6.74 23.92
C PRO A 45 0.22 -8.04 23.66
N LEU A 46 1.53 -7.94 23.42
CA LEU A 46 2.42 -9.09 23.29
C LEU A 46 3.03 -9.48 24.63
N SER A 47 3.35 -10.76 24.82
CA SER A 47 3.98 -11.25 26.04
C SER A 47 5.34 -11.91 25.77
N GLY A 48 6.34 -11.43 26.49
CA GLY A 48 7.65 -12.05 26.66
C GLY A 48 7.65 -12.99 27.86
N SER A 49 8.35 -14.11 27.73
CA SER A 49 8.52 -15.07 28.82
C SER A 49 9.97 -15.49 28.91
N ASN A 50 10.48 -15.62 30.13
CA ASN A 50 11.84 -16.06 30.43
C ASN A 50 12.92 -15.27 29.68
N TRP A 51 12.80 -13.94 29.64
CA TRP A 51 13.83 -13.10 29.04
C TRP A 51 15.11 -13.18 29.88
N ASP A 52 16.17 -13.73 29.30
CA ASP A 52 17.51 -13.70 29.91
C ASP A 52 18.24 -12.48 29.37
N LEU A 53 18.54 -11.52 30.25
CA LEU A 53 19.23 -10.29 29.90
C LEU A 53 20.76 -10.46 30.06
N GLY A 54 21.20 -11.61 30.60
CA GLY A 54 22.60 -11.94 30.79
C GLY A 54 23.21 -11.32 32.05
N SER A 55 24.54 -11.33 32.10
CA SER A 55 25.32 -10.72 33.17
C SER A 55 25.47 -9.21 32.95
N ILE A 56 25.26 -8.43 34.00
CA ILE A 56 25.45 -6.97 33.98
C ILE A 56 26.91 -6.68 34.34
N THR A 57 27.69 -6.24 33.37
CA THR A 57 29.12 -5.95 33.51
C THR A 57 29.37 -4.45 33.68
N GLY A 58 30.65 -4.05 33.67
CA GLY A 58 31.08 -2.66 33.81
C GLY A 58 30.72 -2.05 35.17
N GLU A 59 30.59 -0.72 35.20
CA GLU A 59 30.38 0.03 36.45
C GLU A 59 29.11 -0.37 37.21
N ALA A 60 28.00 -0.61 36.48
CA ALA A 60 26.74 -1.04 37.11
C ALA A 60 26.89 -2.41 37.77
N GLY A 61 27.50 -3.36 37.06
CA GLY A 61 27.82 -4.69 37.58
C GLY A 61 28.74 -4.64 38.80
N ASP A 62 29.86 -3.93 38.68
CA ASP A 62 30.87 -3.76 39.73
C ASP A 62 30.29 -3.14 41.01
N ASN A 63 29.50 -2.09 40.86
CA ASN A 63 28.84 -1.45 42.00
C ASN A 63 27.84 -2.40 42.67
N PHE A 64 27.07 -3.15 41.89
CA PHE A 64 26.12 -4.13 42.42
C PHE A 64 26.83 -5.23 43.21
N GLN A 65 27.82 -5.92 42.60
CA GLN A 65 28.54 -7.01 43.27
C GLN A 65 29.24 -6.54 44.55
N ASN A 66 29.83 -5.35 44.55
CA ASN A 66 30.55 -4.80 45.69
C ASN A 66 29.63 -4.51 46.88
N ILE A 67 28.45 -3.96 46.61
CA ILE A 67 27.45 -3.68 47.65
C ILE A 67 26.89 -5.00 48.19
N ILE A 68 26.45 -5.92 47.32
CA ILE A 68 25.78 -7.15 47.77
C ILE A 68 26.73 -8.03 48.58
N LYS A 69 27.96 -8.27 48.13
CA LYS A 69 28.91 -9.10 48.89
C LYS A 69 29.24 -8.50 50.26
N SER A 70 29.34 -7.18 50.35
CA SER A 70 29.61 -6.48 51.61
C SER A 70 28.44 -6.58 52.58
N GLN A 71 27.21 -6.38 52.10
CA GLN A 71 26.01 -6.45 52.94
C GLN A 71 25.67 -7.87 53.35
N TRP A 72 25.89 -8.84 52.48
CA TRP A 72 25.82 -10.26 52.80
C TRP A 72 26.80 -10.63 53.92
N TRP A 73 28.06 -10.20 53.82
CA TRP A 73 29.06 -10.45 54.85
C TRP A 73 28.68 -9.88 56.20
N ILE A 74 28.18 -8.64 56.23
CA ILE A 74 27.75 -8.01 57.48
C ILE A 74 26.56 -8.75 58.08
N SER A 75 25.55 -9.07 57.27
CA SER A 75 24.27 -9.60 57.73
C SER A 75 24.31 -11.07 58.15
N LYS A 76 24.98 -11.92 57.38
CA LYS A 76 25.00 -13.37 57.61
C LYS A 76 26.23 -13.77 58.42
N VAL A 77 27.41 -13.47 57.89
CA VAL A 77 28.67 -13.92 58.49
C VAL A 77 29.02 -13.10 59.73
N GLY A 78 28.92 -11.78 59.62
CA GLY A 78 29.28 -10.81 60.66
C GLY A 78 28.41 -10.94 61.89
N PHE A 79 27.08 -11.09 61.75
CA PHE A 79 26.21 -11.27 62.91
C PHE A 79 26.29 -12.68 63.51
N GLU A 80 26.25 -13.74 62.69
CA GLU A 80 26.23 -15.12 63.19
C GLU A 80 27.57 -15.52 63.81
N ARG A 81 28.68 -15.01 63.28
CA ARG A 81 30.04 -15.41 63.66
C ARG A 81 30.89 -14.28 64.24
N ARG A 82 30.29 -13.18 64.75
CA ARG A 82 31.04 -12.04 65.34
C ARG A 82 32.08 -12.41 66.40
N LYS A 83 31.92 -13.55 67.09
CA LYS A 83 32.84 -14.02 68.14
C LYS A 83 33.89 -15.00 67.62
N ASP A 84 33.80 -15.44 66.37
CA ASP A 84 34.75 -16.36 65.74
C ASP A 84 36.04 -15.60 65.40
N PRO A 85 37.19 -15.95 66.03
CA PRO A 85 38.47 -15.32 65.71
C PRO A 85 38.89 -15.52 64.24
N GLU A 86 38.44 -16.61 63.60
CA GLU A 86 38.75 -16.90 62.20
C GLU A 86 38.09 -15.89 61.26
N LEU A 87 36.98 -15.25 61.64
CA LEU A 87 36.28 -14.25 60.81
C LEU A 87 37.22 -13.18 60.25
N LYS A 88 38.24 -12.78 61.02
CA LYS A 88 39.23 -11.76 60.60
C LYS A 88 40.22 -12.24 59.54
N LYS A 89 40.25 -13.53 59.24
CA LYS A 89 41.11 -14.15 58.20
C LYS A 89 40.37 -14.38 56.89
N HIS A 90 39.09 -14.03 56.81
CA HIS A 90 38.26 -14.21 55.64
C HIS A 90 37.62 -12.89 55.20
N GLN A 91 37.22 -12.81 53.94
CA GLN A 91 36.56 -11.66 53.34
C GLN A 91 35.49 -12.11 52.34
N PRO A 92 34.48 -11.26 52.07
CA PRO A 92 33.49 -11.56 51.05
C PRO A 92 34.00 -11.25 49.65
N ILE A 93 33.77 -12.17 48.73
CA ILE A 93 33.99 -11.96 47.29
C ILE A 93 32.71 -12.31 46.51
N ALA A 94 32.58 -11.77 45.31
CA ALA A 94 31.69 -12.36 44.33
C ALA A 94 32.30 -13.69 43.87
N CYS A 95 31.46 -14.70 43.59
CA CYS A 95 31.95 -16.00 43.16
C CYS A 95 32.75 -15.87 41.85
N PRO A 96 34.01 -16.33 41.77
CA PRO A 96 34.86 -16.12 40.58
C PRO A 96 34.30 -16.71 39.28
N GLU A 97 33.46 -17.74 39.37
CA GLU A 97 32.80 -18.36 38.22
C GLU A 97 31.65 -17.51 37.65
N ASN A 98 31.01 -16.69 38.48
CA ASN A 98 29.90 -15.80 38.11
C ASN A 98 30.06 -14.46 38.86
N PRO A 99 31.08 -13.66 38.51
CA PRO A 99 31.44 -12.48 39.30
C PRO A 99 30.40 -11.36 39.18
N TYR A 100 29.73 -11.27 38.03
CA TYR A 100 28.74 -10.25 37.74
C TYR A 100 27.31 -10.71 38.06
N PRO A 101 26.42 -9.79 38.46
CA PRO A 101 25.04 -10.14 38.70
C PRO A 101 24.33 -10.51 37.40
N LYS A 102 23.39 -11.44 37.47
CA LYS A 102 22.57 -11.90 36.35
C LYS A 102 21.18 -11.28 36.43
N LEU A 103 20.74 -10.64 35.35
CA LEU A 103 19.41 -10.05 35.24
C LEU A 103 18.52 -10.90 34.32
N SER A 104 17.29 -11.15 34.75
CA SER A 104 16.27 -11.83 33.95
C SER A 104 14.90 -11.18 34.15
N MET A 105 14.03 -11.31 33.17
CA MET A 105 12.63 -10.86 33.22
C MET A 105 11.72 -12.06 32.89
N PRO A 106 11.27 -12.83 33.89
CA PRO A 106 10.52 -14.07 33.66
C PRO A 106 9.15 -13.83 32.99
N GLU A 107 8.55 -12.68 33.24
CA GLU A 107 7.23 -12.29 32.69
C GLU A 107 7.33 -10.84 32.20
N VAL A 108 7.02 -10.60 30.93
CA VAL A 108 6.99 -9.25 30.34
C VAL A 108 5.75 -9.09 29.48
N THR A 109 5.03 -7.99 29.67
CA THR A 109 3.96 -7.52 28.80
C THR A 109 4.46 -6.30 28.03
N ILE A 110 4.25 -6.30 26.72
CA ILE A 110 4.64 -5.24 25.80
C ILE A 110 3.37 -4.49 25.38
N ASN A 111 3.22 -3.26 25.87
CA ASN A 111 2.07 -2.40 25.62
C ASN A 111 2.39 -1.25 24.67
N GLY A 112 1.37 -0.64 24.08
CA GLY A 112 1.49 0.54 23.20
C GLY A 112 2.03 0.24 21.80
N LEU A 113 2.09 -1.04 21.39
CA LEU A 113 2.52 -1.47 20.05
C LEU A 113 1.57 -1.01 18.93
N GLU A 114 0.34 -0.66 19.27
CA GLU A 114 -0.63 -0.09 18.34
C GLU A 114 -0.35 1.37 18.02
N ASN A 115 0.37 2.10 18.87
CA ASN A 115 0.64 3.53 18.71
C ASN A 115 1.76 3.76 17.67
N VAL A 116 1.47 3.41 16.42
CA VAL A 116 2.43 3.33 15.31
C VAL A 116 2.14 4.37 14.26
N TYR A 117 3.21 5.01 13.78
CA TYR A 117 3.22 5.91 12.64
C TYR A 117 4.21 5.41 11.58
N ILE A 118 3.77 5.26 10.34
CA ILE A 118 4.64 4.83 9.23
C ILE A 118 5.42 6.04 8.68
N LEU A 119 6.74 5.91 8.58
CA LEU A 119 7.60 6.93 8.01
C LEU A 119 7.56 6.96 6.47
N PRO A 120 7.86 8.11 5.84
CA PRO A 120 7.99 8.19 4.39
C PRO A 120 9.28 7.50 3.88
N ASN A 121 9.42 7.41 2.55
CA ASN A 121 10.63 6.96 1.86
C ASN A 121 11.06 5.52 2.16
N PRO A 122 10.22 4.52 1.87
CA PRO A 122 10.60 3.12 2.04
C PRO A 122 11.72 2.74 1.07
N ILE A 123 12.55 1.79 1.46
CA ILE A 123 13.50 1.17 0.54
C ILE A 123 12.74 0.09 -0.21
N ILE A 124 12.60 0.19 -1.54
CA ILE A 124 11.85 -0.75 -2.36
C ILE A 124 12.80 -1.39 -3.38
N GLN A 125 12.87 -2.71 -3.39
CA GLN A 125 13.67 -3.50 -4.32
C GLN A 125 12.76 -4.45 -5.11
N LYS A 126 12.90 -4.44 -6.44
CA LYS A 126 12.22 -5.38 -7.33
C LYS A 126 12.93 -6.73 -7.27
N THR A 127 12.16 -7.80 -7.11
CA THR A 127 12.64 -9.18 -7.18
C THR A 127 11.96 -9.92 -8.35
N GLU A 128 12.40 -11.15 -8.63
CA GLU A 128 11.77 -12.00 -9.65
C GLU A 128 10.32 -12.39 -9.28
N GLU A 129 10.01 -12.43 -7.99
CA GLU A 129 8.71 -12.86 -7.45
C GLU A 129 7.78 -11.69 -7.12
N GLY A 130 8.32 -10.47 -6.99
CA GLY A 130 7.57 -9.28 -6.59
C GLY A 130 8.46 -8.17 -6.03
N TYR A 131 8.24 -7.79 -4.78
CA TYR A 131 8.90 -6.66 -4.12
C TYR A 131 9.41 -7.05 -2.74
N ASN A 132 10.66 -6.68 -2.45
CA ASN A 132 11.19 -6.64 -1.09
C ASN A 132 11.29 -5.19 -0.66
N SER A 133 10.70 -4.86 0.49
CA SER A 133 10.65 -3.49 0.98
C SER A 133 11.09 -3.41 2.44
N ILE A 134 11.77 -2.33 2.81
CA ILE A 134 12.04 -1.97 4.19
C ILE A 134 11.21 -0.74 4.51
N LEU A 135 10.28 -0.89 5.45
CA LEU A 135 9.39 0.16 5.93
C LEU A 135 9.81 0.55 7.35
N SER A 136 10.09 1.84 7.58
CA SER A 136 10.38 2.31 8.93
C SER A 136 9.12 2.81 9.63
N ILE A 137 8.97 2.44 10.90
CA ILE A 137 7.84 2.85 11.74
C ILE A 137 8.34 3.50 13.03
N LYS A 138 7.55 4.43 13.56
CA LYS A 138 7.77 5.10 14.85
C LYS A 138 6.67 4.68 15.83
N PHE A 139 7.07 4.31 17.05
CA PHE A 139 6.14 4.03 18.13
C PHE A 139 5.89 5.28 18.99
N ALA A 140 4.84 5.25 19.81
CA ALA A 140 4.44 6.32 20.73
C ALA A 140 4.23 7.71 20.05
N TYR A 141 3.72 7.71 18.81
CA TYR A 141 3.53 8.94 18.02
C TYR A 141 2.31 9.76 18.46
N TYR A 142 1.16 9.11 18.68
CA TYR A 142 -0.11 9.77 19.01
C TYR A 142 -0.21 10.04 20.51
N GLN A 143 0.19 11.24 20.92
CA GLN A 143 0.30 11.68 22.32
C GLN A 143 -0.77 12.71 22.74
N GLY A 144 -1.86 12.88 21.99
CA GLY A 144 -2.88 13.88 22.31
C GLY A 144 -2.53 15.33 21.95
N LYS A 145 -1.45 15.55 21.21
CA LYS A 145 -0.99 16.89 20.76
C LYS A 145 -1.59 17.24 19.40
N ASP A 146 -1.76 18.54 19.13
CA ASP A 146 -2.18 19.06 17.81
C ASP A 146 -3.52 18.49 17.28
N GLY A 147 -4.44 18.14 18.19
CA GLY A 147 -5.74 17.55 17.84
C GLY A 147 -5.68 16.08 17.43
N LEU A 148 -4.53 15.42 17.55
CA LEU A 148 -4.37 13.98 17.38
C LEU A 148 -4.88 13.22 18.61
N PRO A 149 -5.28 11.93 18.47
CA PRO A 149 -5.68 11.11 19.60
C PRO A 149 -4.51 10.89 20.59
N SER A 150 -4.87 10.59 21.84
CA SER A 150 -3.94 10.10 22.85
C SER A 150 -4.06 8.59 22.93
N LEU A 151 -3.05 7.89 22.42
CA LEU A 151 -2.94 6.44 22.52
C LEU A 151 -1.94 6.04 23.62
N GLU A 152 -1.95 4.78 24.01
CA GLU A 152 -1.01 4.26 25.00
C GLU A 152 0.44 4.42 24.52
N ASN A 153 1.33 4.85 25.41
CA ASN A 153 2.76 4.93 25.12
C ASN A 153 3.39 3.54 25.15
N PHE A 154 4.47 3.35 24.41
CA PHE A 154 5.21 2.11 24.47
C PHE A 154 5.81 1.91 25.86
N ARG A 155 5.46 0.80 26.51
CA ARG A 155 5.99 0.42 27.82
C ARG A 155 6.13 -1.09 27.96
N LEU A 156 7.11 -1.50 28.76
CA LEU A 156 7.28 -2.87 29.22
C LEU A 156 6.91 -2.93 30.69
N GLU A 157 6.09 -3.90 31.08
CA GLU A 157 5.73 -4.15 32.46
C GLU A 157 5.81 -5.64 32.77
N GLY A 158 6.11 -5.99 34.02
CA GLY A 158 6.18 -7.40 34.41
C GLY A 158 7.08 -7.63 35.60
N LYS A 159 7.74 -8.78 35.61
CA LYS A 159 8.61 -9.20 36.72
C LYS A 159 10.07 -9.23 36.30
N TYR A 160 10.96 -8.88 37.22
CA TYR A 160 12.39 -9.05 37.08
C TYR A 160 12.95 -9.92 38.21
N CYS A 161 14.09 -10.55 37.95
CA CYS A 161 14.92 -11.23 38.93
C CYS A 161 16.38 -10.84 38.69
N LEU A 162 17.02 -10.32 39.73
CA LEU A 162 18.44 -9.98 39.73
C LEU A 162 19.15 -10.86 40.77
N GLU A 163 20.18 -11.55 40.34
CA GLU A 163 20.86 -12.56 41.16
C GLU A 163 22.36 -12.27 41.24
N GLN A 164 22.94 -12.44 42.44
CA GLN A 164 24.38 -12.34 42.65
C GLN A 164 24.86 -13.51 43.51
N ASN A 165 25.82 -14.26 42.99
CA ASN A 165 26.48 -15.32 43.73
C ASN A 165 27.67 -14.75 44.54
N VAL A 166 27.72 -15.04 45.83
CA VAL A 166 28.73 -14.55 46.78
C VAL A 166 29.32 -15.70 47.58
N CYS A 167 30.59 -15.59 47.96
CA CYS A 167 31.27 -16.59 48.78
C CYS A 167 32.33 -15.96 49.69
N SER A 168 32.81 -16.75 50.66
CA SER A 168 34.00 -16.40 51.44
C SER A 168 35.28 -16.75 50.70
N ALA A 169 36.32 -15.95 50.94
CA ALA A 169 37.68 -16.22 50.52
C ALA A 169 38.68 -15.79 51.59
N PRO A 170 39.94 -16.26 51.53
CA PRO A 170 40.96 -15.86 52.49
C PRO A 170 41.22 -14.36 52.37
N LEU A 171 41.49 -13.72 53.51
CA LEU A 171 41.88 -12.32 53.55
C LEU A 171 43.24 -12.17 52.87
N THR A 172 43.26 -11.38 51.81
CA THR A 172 44.45 -11.05 51.03
C THR A 172 44.92 -9.62 51.34
N PRO A 173 46.20 -9.29 51.10
CA PRO A 173 46.68 -7.91 51.16
C PRO A 173 45.84 -7.00 50.25
N SER A 174 45.64 -5.75 50.67
CA SER A 174 44.87 -4.75 49.93
C SER A 174 45.34 -4.67 48.46
N GLY A 175 44.39 -4.83 47.53
CA GLY A 175 44.64 -4.77 46.08
C GLY A 175 44.82 -6.13 45.39
N VAL A 176 44.91 -7.24 46.14
CA VAL A 176 44.93 -8.60 45.56
C VAL A 176 43.53 -9.21 45.69
N LEU A 177 42.84 -9.42 44.57
CA LEU A 177 41.55 -10.11 44.55
C LEU A 177 41.77 -11.63 44.68
N PRO A 178 41.10 -12.31 45.63
CA PRO A 178 41.14 -13.77 45.69
C PRO A 178 40.57 -14.39 44.42
N SER A 179 41.20 -15.47 43.93
CA SER A 179 40.81 -16.15 42.69
C SER A 179 39.85 -17.33 42.90
N GLN A 180 39.60 -17.74 44.14
CA GLN A 180 38.77 -18.91 44.48
C GLN A 180 38.04 -18.69 45.81
N CYS A 181 36.85 -19.30 45.94
CA CYS A 181 36.15 -19.42 47.21
C CYS A 181 36.88 -20.42 48.12
N ASP A 182 36.94 -20.17 49.43
CA ASP A 182 37.60 -21.07 50.41
C ASP A 182 36.62 -22.03 51.11
N SER A 183 35.33 -21.90 50.84
CA SER A 183 34.24 -22.67 51.48
C SER A 183 34.19 -22.56 53.01
N TRP A 184 34.87 -21.58 53.61
CA TRP A 184 34.80 -21.34 55.05
C TRP A 184 33.38 -20.95 55.49
N TYR A 185 32.70 -20.20 54.64
CA TYR A 185 31.27 -19.97 54.69
C TYR A 185 30.64 -20.42 53.34
N PRO A 186 29.50 -21.13 53.34
CA PRO A 186 28.87 -21.60 52.10
C PRO A 186 28.62 -20.47 51.12
N SER A 187 28.81 -20.75 49.82
CA SER A 187 28.40 -19.80 48.79
C SER A 187 26.89 -19.64 48.80
N GLU A 188 26.41 -18.42 48.61
CA GLU A 188 24.99 -18.10 48.58
C GLU A 188 24.66 -17.32 47.32
N ASN A 189 23.52 -17.64 46.71
CA ASN A 189 22.97 -16.84 45.62
C ASN A 189 21.93 -15.88 46.20
N ILE A 190 22.29 -14.60 46.25
CA ILE A 190 21.41 -13.56 46.74
C ILE A 190 20.50 -13.12 45.60
N LYS A 191 19.21 -13.30 45.79
CA LYS A 191 18.18 -12.96 44.80
C LYS A 191 17.35 -11.78 45.25
N GLY A 192 16.94 -10.97 44.28
CA GLY A 192 15.92 -9.95 44.46
C GLY A 192 14.97 -9.97 43.28
N GLU A 193 13.70 -10.13 43.59
CA GLU A 193 12.61 -10.29 42.63
C GLU A 193 11.56 -9.23 42.87
N GLY A 194 10.96 -8.72 41.81
CA GLY A 194 9.90 -7.74 41.93
C GLY A 194 9.28 -7.39 40.60
N ASP A 195 8.35 -6.45 40.66
CA ASP A 195 7.70 -5.91 39.48
C ASP A 195 8.48 -4.70 38.97
N PHE A 196 8.43 -4.50 37.66
CA PHE A 196 9.01 -3.35 36.98
C PHE A 196 8.01 -2.72 36.00
N THR A 197 8.15 -1.42 35.79
CA THR A 197 7.56 -0.69 34.67
C THR A 197 8.65 0.15 34.00
N LEU A 198 8.78 0.01 32.69
CA LEU A 198 9.81 0.63 31.88
C LEU A 198 9.16 1.38 30.71
N SER A 199 9.37 2.68 30.63
CA SER A 199 9.05 3.46 29.45
C SER A 199 10.20 3.42 28.45
N ILE A 200 9.85 3.24 27.17
CA ILE A 200 10.80 3.36 26.06
C ILE A 200 10.41 4.56 25.22
N THR A 201 11.37 5.45 25.02
CA THR A 201 11.24 6.65 24.18
C THR A 201 12.17 6.54 22.97
N ASP A 202 11.86 7.31 21.93
CA ASP A 202 12.58 7.29 20.64
C ASP A 202 12.66 5.90 20.00
N LEU A 203 11.60 5.09 20.17
CA LEU A 203 11.51 3.75 19.62
C LEU A 203 11.02 3.77 18.17
N TYR A 204 11.86 3.23 17.30
CA TYR A 204 11.55 2.98 15.89
C TYR A 204 11.72 1.49 15.61
N ALA A 205 11.13 1.03 14.51
CA ALA A 205 11.46 -0.27 13.96
C ALA A 205 11.52 -0.25 12.45
N ASP A 206 12.35 -1.11 11.89
CA ASP A 206 12.41 -1.39 10.46
C ASP A 206 11.76 -2.74 10.18
N LEU A 207 10.73 -2.72 9.35
CA LEU A 207 9.93 -3.86 8.93
C LEU A 207 10.39 -4.32 7.55
N VAL A 208 10.82 -5.58 7.44
CA VAL A 208 11.13 -6.20 6.15
C VAL A 208 9.86 -6.87 5.61
N LEU A 209 9.29 -6.29 4.55
CA LEU A 209 8.05 -6.72 3.91
C LEU A 209 8.31 -7.26 2.51
N ASN A 210 7.88 -8.49 2.27
CA ASN A 210 7.83 -9.11 0.95
C ASN A 210 6.38 -9.08 0.41
N VAL A 211 6.21 -8.61 -0.82
CA VAL A 211 4.94 -8.66 -1.55
C VAL A 211 5.18 -9.44 -2.83
N PHE A 212 4.48 -10.55 -3.01
CA PHE A 212 4.78 -11.50 -4.08
C PHE A 212 3.51 -12.13 -4.65
N ILE A 213 3.65 -12.81 -5.78
CA ILE A 213 2.56 -13.56 -6.42
C ILE A 213 2.77 -15.06 -6.23
N GLU A 214 1.76 -15.72 -5.69
CA GLU A 214 1.68 -17.18 -5.64
C GLU A 214 0.75 -17.69 -6.76
N GLY A 215 0.98 -18.91 -7.24
CA GLY A 215 0.18 -19.53 -8.30
C GLY A 215 0.60 -19.12 -9.72
N LYS A 216 -0.14 -19.61 -10.73
CA LYS A 216 0.18 -19.41 -12.16
C LYS A 216 -1.10 -19.20 -12.96
N GLY A 217 -0.98 -18.58 -14.14
CA GLY A 217 -2.12 -18.38 -15.04
C GLY A 217 -3.24 -17.57 -14.39
N SER A 218 -4.49 -17.97 -14.54
CA SER A 218 -5.62 -17.22 -14.00
C SER A 218 -5.89 -17.44 -12.50
N SER A 219 -5.15 -18.33 -11.83
CA SER A 219 -5.28 -18.63 -10.39
C SER A 219 -4.24 -17.93 -9.51
N ARG A 220 -3.52 -16.93 -10.07
CA ARG A 220 -2.55 -16.15 -9.31
C ARG A 220 -3.21 -15.37 -8.18
N ILE A 221 -2.51 -15.26 -7.07
CA ILE A 221 -2.95 -14.56 -5.87
C ILE A 221 -1.82 -13.67 -5.34
N LEU A 222 -2.19 -12.49 -4.86
CA LEU A 222 -1.28 -11.57 -4.18
C LEU A 222 -1.06 -12.04 -2.74
N ARG A 223 0.20 -12.09 -2.32
CA ARG A 223 0.59 -12.45 -0.96
C ARG A 223 1.46 -11.37 -0.34
N THR A 224 1.39 -11.27 0.98
CA THR A 224 2.33 -10.44 1.75
C THR A 224 2.94 -11.23 2.89
N ARG A 225 4.22 -11.02 3.15
CA ARG A 225 4.94 -11.65 4.25
C ARG A 225 5.87 -10.65 4.90
N ILE A 226 5.74 -10.50 6.21
CA ILE A 226 6.73 -9.84 7.04
C ILE A 226 7.80 -10.87 7.37
N GLU A 227 9.05 -10.57 7.00
CA GLU A 227 10.19 -11.45 7.25
C GLU A 227 10.84 -11.16 8.59
N SER A 228 10.91 -9.88 8.96
CA SER A 228 11.42 -9.45 10.26
C SER A 228 10.96 -8.06 10.65
N LEU A 229 11.07 -7.76 11.93
CA LEU A 229 10.92 -6.44 12.52
C LEU A 229 12.07 -6.17 13.48
N SER A 230 12.86 -5.15 13.22
CA SER A 230 14.04 -4.82 14.02
C SER A 230 13.86 -3.48 14.72
N VAL A 231 13.80 -3.49 16.04
CA VAL A 231 13.72 -2.26 16.84
C VAL A 231 15.07 -1.53 16.91
N ARG A 232 15.01 -0.20 16.95
CA ARG A 232 16.14 0.72 17.08
C ARG A 232 15.71 2.06 17.66
N GLY A 233 16.68 2.92 17.96
CA GLY A 233 16.49 4.33 18.27
C GLY A 233 16.17 5.17 17.03
N GLU A 234 16.04 6.48 17.23
CA GLU A 234 15.76 7.46 16.16
C GLU A 234 16.82 7.46 15.06
N VAL A 235 18.09 7.38 15.44
CA VAL A 235 19.20 7.26 14.51
C VAL A 235 19.35 5.78 14.11
N PRO A 236 19.54 5.45 12.82
CA PRO A 236 19.86 4.09 12.40
C PRO A 236 21.03 3.51 13.22
N ASP A 237 20.92 2.25 13.61
CA ASP A 237 21.89 1.51 14.44
C ASP A 237 22.11 2.05 15.86
N SER A 238 21.28 2.99 16.34
CA SER A 238 21.28 3.41 17.76
C SER A 238 20.29 2.59 18.60
N ASP A 239 20.53 2.50 19.91
CA ASP A 239 19.57 1.92 20.85
C ASP A 239 18.49 2.94 21.22
N PRO A 240 17.25 2.49 21.48
CA PRO A 240 16.20 3.36 22.01
C PRO A 240 16.52 3.81 23.45
N THR A 241 15.83 4.84 23.91
CA THR A 241 16.04 5.40 25.26
C THR A 241 15.12 4.73 26.27
N PHE A 242 15.68 4.26 27.38
CA PHE A 242 14.98 3.54 28.43
C PHE A 242 14.92 4.35 29.73
N SER A 243 13.78 4.30 30.42
CA SER A 243 13.60 4.86 31.75
C SER A 243 12.80 3.90 32.62
N VAL A 244 13.33 3.52 33.77
CA VAL A 244 12.60 2.76 34.79
C VAL A 244 11.69 3.73 35.54
N ASP A 245 10.39 3.56 35.35
CA ASP A 245 9.34 4.40 35.94
C ASP A 245 8.95 3.91 37.33
N ASP A 246 8.79 2.60 37.48
CA ASP A 246 8.47 1.95 38.75
C ASP A 246 9.24 0.64 38.90
N LEU A 247 9.66 0.36 40.13
CA LEU A 247 10.43 -0.82 40.49
C LEU A 247 10.21 -1.15 41.97
N ASN A 248 9.79 -2.39 42.25
CA ASN A 248 9.71 -2.90 43.61
C ASN A 248 10.64 -4.11 43.79
N THR A 249 10.94 -4.53 45.02
CA THR A 249 11.81 -5.69 45.23
C THR A 249 11.52 -6.43 46.52
N LYS A 250 11.68 -7.75 46.45
CA LYS A 250 11.70 -8.70 47.56
C LYS A 250 13.01 -9.45 47.48
N THR A 251 13.80 -9.37 48.55
CA THR A 251 15.09 -10.05 48.68
C THR A 251 15.24 -10.61 50.08
N ASP A 252 16.01 -11.69 50.22
CA ASP A 252 16.35 -12.30 51.50
C ASP A 252 17.07 -11.33 52.46
N LEU A 253 17.75 -10.33 51.89
CA LEU A 253 18.39 -9.25 52.65
C LEU A 253 17.42 -8.06 52.77
N THR A 254 16.30 -8.23 53.46
CA THR A 254 15.21 -7.24 53.54
C THR A 254 15.67 -5.84 53.98
N PHE A 255 16.69 -5.74 54.83
CA PHE A 255 17.24 -4.47 55.33
C PHE A 255 17.93 -3.61 54.24
N ILE A 256 18.33 -4.19 53.10
CA ILE A 256 18.96 -3.47 51.99
C ILE A 256 18.02 -3.21 50.80
N ALA A 257 16.81 -3.79 50.84
CA ALA A 257 15.88 -3.82 49.71
C ALA A 257 15.62 -2.41 49.13
N ASN A 258 15.20 -1.47 49.97
CA ASN A 258 14.82 -0.13 49.48
C ASN A 258 16.01 0.80 49.22
N ASN A 259 17.03 0.77 50.07
CA ASN A 259 18.08 1.80 50.09
C ASN A 259 19.32 1.45 49.24
N LEU A 260 19.50 0.17 48.92
CA LEU A 260 20.69 -0.30 48.19
C LEU A 260 20.31 -1.17 46.98
N TRP A 261 19.36 -2.10 47.16
CA TRP A 261 18.97 -3.01 46.08
C TRP A 261 18.22 -2.27 44.97
N LEU A 262 17.14 -1.54 45.29
CA LEU A 262 16.33 -0.84 44.29
C LEU A 262 17.14 0.13 43.41
N PRO A 263 17.97 1.05 43.96
CA PRO A 263 18.79 1.92 43.12
C PRO A 263 19.73 1.14 42.19
N LYS A 264 20.32 0.03 42.67
CA LYS A 264 21.27 -0.76 41.90
C LYS A 264 20.60 -1.67 40.87
N ALA A 265 19.39 -2.14 41.14
CA ALA A 265 18.56 -2.84 40.17
C ALA A 265 18.12 -1.89 39.05
N LYS A 266 17.77 -0.64 39.38
CA LYS A 266 17.52 0.41 38.38
C LYS A 266 18.77 0.68 37.53
N ASP A 267 19.93 0.91 38.15
CA ASP A 267 21.21 1.10 37.44
C ASP A 267 21.51 -0.10 36.50
N ALA A 268 21.24 -1.32 36.95
CA ALA A 268 21.45 -2.54 36.17
C ALA A 268 20.53 -2.63 34.95
N ILE A 269 19.24 -2.34 35.11
CA ILE A 269 18.27 -2.33 34.00
C ILE A 269 18.63 -1.24 32.97
N GLU A 270 19.04 -0.06 33.45
CA GLU A 270 19.37 1.10 32.59
C GLU A 270 20.81 1.07 32.04
N SER A 271 21.63 0.10 32.45
CA SER A 271 23.00 -0.11 31.96
C SER A 271 23.04 -0.54 30.48
N GLU A 272 24.21 -0.43 29.83
CA GLU A 272 24.39 -0.86 28.45
C GLU A 272 24.01 -2.34 28.23
N ASP A 273 24.44 -3.22 29.13
CA ASP A 273 24.11 -4.65 29.05
C ASP A 273 22.60 -4.90 29.27
N GLY A 274 22.00 -4.21 30.25
CA GLY A 274 20.56 -4.29 30.51
C GLY A 274 19.73 -3.86 29.29
N ARG A 275 20.06 -2.71 28.70
CA ARG A 275 19.41 -2.20 27.49
C ARG A 275 19.56 -3.16 26.32
N ARG A 276 20.78 -3.64 26.05
CA ARG A 276 21.05 -4.59 24.95
C ARG A 276 20.27 -5.90 25.14
N GLY A 277 20.21 -6.41 26.38
CA GLY A 277 19.42 -7.57 26.73
C GLY A 277 17.92 -7.37 26.46
N ILE A 278 17.38 -6.21 26.86
CA ILE A 278 15.98 -5.85 26.61
C ILE A 278 15.68 -5.73 25.11
N VAL A 279 16.51 -5.00 24.36
CA VAL A 279 16.36 -4.83 22.89
C VAL A 279 16.40 -6.19 22.19
N SER A 280 17.35 -7.06 22.56
CA SER A 280 17.48 -8.39 21.98
C SER A 280 16.24 -9.25 22.24
N ASN A 281 15.76 -9.30 23.48
CA ASN A 281 14.57 -10.08 23.83
C ASN A 281 13.28 -9.49 23.25
N LEU A 282 13.18 -8.16 23.14
CA LEU A 282 12.08 -7.48 22.46
C LEU A 282 12.04 -7.86 20.98
N ASN A 283 13.18 -7.79 20.28
CA ASN A 283 13.29 -8.26 18.90
C ASN A 283 12.91 -9.74 18.78
N GLN A 284 13.41 -10.63 19.65
CA GLN A 284 13.02 -12.04 19.62
C GLN A 284 11.52 -12.24 19.78
N THR A 285 10.88 -11.49 20.68
CA THR A 285 9.44 -11.57 20.93
C THR A 285 8.62 -11.06 19.73
N LEU A 286 9.02 -9.94 19.14
CA LEU A 286 8.37 -9.37 17.95
C LEU A 286 8.51 -10.30 16.74
N ASN A 287 9.66 -10.98 16.60
CA ASN A 287 9.96 -11.88 15.48
C ASN A 287 9.52 -13.34 15.69
N ARG A 288 8.73 -13.65 16.73
CA ARG A 288 8.11 -14.97 16.85
C ARG A 288 7.26 -15.26 15.60
N THR A 289 7.39 -16.46 15.05
CA THR A 289 6.73 -16.87 13.79
C THR A 289 5.22 -16.60 13.81
N GLU A 290 4.54 -16.90 14.91
CA GLU A 290 3.11 -16.64 15.07
C GLU A 290 2.74 -15.16 14.98
N ASN A 291 3.55 -14.27 15.57
CA ASN A 291 3.32 -12.82 15.54
C ASN A 291 3.51 -12.27 14.12
N LEU A 292 4.61 -12.64 13.47
CA LEU A 292 4.89 -12.24 12.09
C LEU A 292 3.83 -12.75 11.11
N GLN A 293 3.35 -13.99 11.30
CA GLN A 293 2.28 -14.56 10.47
C GLN A 293 0.96 -13.81 10.64
N LYS A 294 0.57 -13.45 11.87
CA LYS A 294 -0.67 -12.69 12.12
C LYS A 294 -0.61 -11.28 11.55
N LEU A 295 0.53 -10.59 11.70
CA LEU A 295 0.74 -9.29 11.08
C LEU A 295 0.74 -9.38 9.55
N SER A 296 1.37 -10.42 8.98
CA SER A 296 1.36 -10.66 7.53
C SER A 296 -0.05 -10.89 7.00
N GLN A 297 -0.86 -11.70 7.69
CA GLN A 297 -2.26 -11.94 7.33
C GLN A 297 -3.10 -10.67 7.42
N MET A 298 -2.88 -9.85 8.45
CA MET A 298 -3.57 -8.56 8.58
C MET A 298 -3.24 -7.64 7.39
N LEU A 299 -1.96 -7.46 7.07
CA LEU A 299 -1.52 -6.63 5.94
C LEU A 299 -2.02 -7.18 4.60
N GLU A 300 -1.95 -8.50 4.40
CA GLU A 300 -2.45 -9.16 3.19
C GLU A 300 -3.93 -8.88 2.98
N ASN A 301 -4.74 -9.10 4.02
CA ASN A 301 -6.18 -8.87 3.97
C ASN A 301 -6.50 -7.39 3.69
N GLN A 302 -5.78 -6.45 4.31
CA GLN A 302 -5.98 -5.02 4.04
C GLN A 302 -5.60 -4.64 2.60
N LEU A 303 -4.49 -5.17 2.08
CA LEU A 303 -4.06 -4.90 0.71
C LEU A 303 -5.02 -5.51 -0.33
N ILE A 304 -5.49 -6.74 -0.09
CA ILE A 304 -6.48 -7.39 -0.97
C ILE A 304 -7.81 -6.63 -0.93
N GLN A 305 -8.32 -6.32 0.27
CA GLN A 305 -9.56 -5.53 0.43
C GLN A 305 -9.46 -4.16 -0.24
N PHE A 306 -8.31 -3.48 -0.13
CA PHE A 306 -8.06 -2.25 -0.87
C PHE A 306 -8.22 -2.44 -2.37
N LEU A 307 -7.51 -3.41 -2.94
CA LEU A 307 -7.58 -3.67 -4.38
C LEU A 307 -8.98 -4.12 -4.82
N ASP A 308 -9.69 -4.90 -4.01
CA ASP A 308 -11.07 -5.34 -4.25
C ASP A 308 -12.06 -4.17 -4.23
N ASN A 309 -11.93 -3.28 -3.25
CA ASN A 309 -12.78 -2.10 -3.15
C ASN A 309 -12.59 -1.13 -4.32
N VAL A 310 -11.34 -0.98 -4.78
CA VAL A 310 -11.00 -0.06 -5.88
C VAL A 310 -11.28 -0.69 -7.24
N LEU A 311 -10.72 -1.86 -7.53
CA LEU A 311 -10.73 -2.47 -8.87
C LEU A 311 -11.84 -3.52 -9.06
N GLY A 312 -12.58 -3.86 -8.00
CA GLY A 312 -13.57 -4.93 -7.98
C GLY A 312 -12.96 -6.28 -7.61
N GLU A 313 -13.72 -7.11 -6.89
CA GLU A 313 -13.35 -8.48 -6.54
C GLU A 313 -13.13 -9.33 -7.80
N ILE A 314 -12.17 -10.26 -7.75
CA ILE A 314 -11.88 -11.15 -8.88
C ILE A 314 -12.36 -12.56 -8.57
N PRO A 315 -13.33 -13.09 -9.34
CA PRO A 315 -13.72 -14.48 -9.20
C PRO A 315 -12.55 -15.42 -9.54
N ASN A 316 -12.48 -16.56 -8.86
CA ASN A 316 -11.40 -17.54 -9.07
C ASN A 316 -11.31 -17.97 -10.54
N GLY A 317 -10.12 -17.79 -11.13
CA GLY A 317 -9.84 -18.18 -12.51
C GLY A 317 -10.23 -17.15 -13.58
N PHE A 318 -10.69 -15.95 -13.19
CA PHE A 318 -11.11 -14.89 -14.12
C PHE A 318 -10.03 -13.86 -14.45
N LEU A 319 -8.84 -13.96 -13.84
CA LEU A 319 -7.70 -13.14 -14.26
C LEU A 319 -7.34 -13.46 -15.72
N PRO A 320 -7.13 -12.44 -16.57
CA PRO A 320 -6.69 -12.64 -17.94
C PRO A 320 -5.44 -13.52 -18.05
N SER A 321 -5.35 -14.24 -19.17
CA SER A 321 -4.21 -15.11 -19.46
C SER A 321 -2.93 -14.31 -19.62
N ASN A 322 -1.81 -15.04 -19.68
CA ASN A 322 -0.49 -14.43 -19.71
C ASN A 322 -0.07 -13.82 -21.06
N GLN A 323 -0.94 -13.77 -22.07
CA GLN A 323 -0.63 -13.26 -23.42
C GLN A 323 -0.70 -11.71 -23.46
N GLY A 324 0.16 -11.07 -24.27
CA GLY A 324 0.28 -9.59 -24.40
C GLY A 324 1.28 -8.90 -23.44
N LYS A 325 2.39 -9.58 -23.06
CA LYS A 325 3.27 -9.15 -21.94
C LYS A 325 4.15 -7.94 -22.22
N GLN A 326 4.23 -7.02 -21.26
CA GLN A 326 5.33 -6.03 -21.11
C GLN A 326 5.73 -5.71 -19.64
N ALA A 327 4.92 -6.06 -18.62
CA ALA A 327 5.31 -5.90 -17.22
C ALA A 327 6.40 -6.91 -16.81
N THR A 328 7.54 -6.41 -16.31
CA THR A 328 8.67 -7.25 -15.87
C THR A 328 8.48 -7.84 -14.47
N ASN A 329 7.65 -7.22 -13.63
CA ASN A 329 7.40 -7.64 -12.25
C ASN A 329 6.05 -8.37 -12.10
N PRO A 330 5.97 -9.52 -11.39
CA PRO A 330 4.72 -10.25 -11.22
C PRO A 330 3.61 -9.49 -10.46
N VAL A 331 3.96 -8.69 -9.47
CA VAL A 331 2.98 -7.91 -8.68
C VAL A 331 2.39 -6.77 -9.52
N ASP A 332 3.23 -6.02 -10.24
CA ASP A 332 2.77 -4.99 -11.18
C ASP A 332 1.80 -5.59 -12.20
N ARG A 333 2.18 -6.75 -12.73
CA ARG A 333 1.37 -7.51 -13.66
C ARG A 333 0.04 -7.92 -13.05
N TYR A 334 0.04 -8.46 -11.84
CA TYR A 334 -1.19 -8.88 -11.16
C TYR A 334 -2.14 -7.70 -11.02
N VAL A 335 -1.67 -6.55 -10.52
CA VAL A 335 -2.49 -5.33 -10.38
C VAL A 335 -2.99 -4.86 -11.75
N PHE A 336 -2.15 -4.86 -12.78
CA PHE A 336 -2.57 -4.51 -14.13
C PHE A 336 -3.62 -5.48 -14.69
N ASP A 337 -3.50 -6.78 -14.43
CA ASP A 337 -4.49 -7.78 -14.83
C ASP A 337 -5.85 -7.53 -14.17
N ARG A 338 -5.85 -7.00 -12.94
CA ARG A 338 -7.08 -6.51 -12.29
C ARG A 338 -7.68 -5.31 -13.03
N VAL A 339 -6.84 -4.36 -13.47
CA VAL A 339 -7.31 -3.24 -14.30
C VAL A 339 -7.93 -3.75 -15.60
N ARG A 340 -7.26 -4.68 -16.30
CA ARG A 340 -7.77 -5.31 -17.53
C ARG A 340 -9.13 -5.98 -17.32
N PHE A 341 -9.31 -6.66 -16.19
CA PHE A 341 -10.59 -7.24 -15.80
C PHE A 341 -11.64 -6.15 -15.53
N SER A 342 -11.30 -5.14 -14.72
CA SER A 342 -12.21 -4.08 -14.29
C SER A 342 -12.84 -3.28 -15.45
N LEU A 343 -12.08 -3.07 -16.53
CA LEU A 343 -12.56 -2.36 -17.72
C LEU A 343 -13.68 -3.10 -18.45
N ASN A 344 -13.82 -4.42 -18.23
CA ASN A 344 -14.79 -5.27 -18.92
C ASN A 344 -15.86 -5.87 -17.99
N ASP A 345 -15.77 -5.66 -16.68
CA ASP A 345 -16.76 -6.13 -15.71
C ASP A 345 -17.88 -5.09 -15.50
N PRO A 346 -19.15 -5.38 -15.84
CA PRO A 346 -20.28 -4.47 -15.64
C PRO A 346 -20.49 -4.03 -14.19
N LYS A 347 -19.96 -4.75 -13.20
CA LYS A 347 -20.03 -4.37 -11.78
C LYS A 347 -18.98 -3.34 -11.39
N SER A 348 -17.91 -3.19 -12.17
CA SER A 348 -16.81 -2.28 -11.86
C SER A 348 -17.20 -0.82 -12.04
N ASP A 349 -16.62 0.06 -11.20
CA ASP A 349 -16.69 1.50 -11.41
C ASP A 349 -15.89 1.96 -12.63
N TYR A 350 -14.96 1.13 -13.11
CA TYR A 350 -14.14 1.32 -14.30
C TYR A 350 -14.69 0.62 -15.55
N TYR A 351 -15.90 0.06 -15.51
CA TYR A 351 -16.48 -0.58 -16.69
C TYR A 351 -16.50 0.39 -17.88
N LEU A 352 -15.86 0.03 -19.00
CA LEU A 352 -15.56 1.00 -20.05
C LEU A 352 -16.81 1.71 -20.62
N PRO A 353 -17.94 1.01 -20.91
CA PRO A 353 -19.19 1.69 -21.29
C PRO A 353 -19.69 2.71 -20.26
N LYS A 354 -19.56 2.40 -18.96
CA LYS A 354 -19.92 3.31 -17.86
C LYS A 354 -19.00 4.54 -17.85
N MET A 355 -17.70 4.36 -18.07
CA MET A 355 -16.74 5.47 -18.12
C MET A 355 -17.04 6.41 -19.29
N ILE A 356 -17.28 5.88 -20.50
CA ILE A 356 -17.59 6.67 -21.70
C ILE A 356 -18.87 7.49 -21.51
N LEU A 357 -19.92 6.90 -20.92
CA LEU A 357 -21.20 7.58 -20.64
C LEU A 357 -21.08 8.69 -19.59
N LYS A 358 -20.10 8.64 -18.68
CA LYS A 358 -19.92 9.67 -17.64
C LYS A 358 -19.23 10.94 -18.17
N ILE A 359 -18.42 10.81 -19.23
CA ILE A 359 -17.69 11.96 -19.79
C ILE A 359 -18.71 12.90 -20.44
N SER A 360 -18.78 14.14 -19.96
CA SER A 360 -19.80 15.13 -20.34
C SER A 360 -19.26 16.38 -21.04
N ASP A 361 -17.95 16.66 -20.95
CA ASP A 361 -17.28 17.74 -21.66
C ASP A 361 -15.92 17.29 -22.24
N PRO A 362 -15.85 16.99 -23.56
CA PRO A 362 -17.00 16.81 -24.44
C PRO A 362 -17.77 15.52 -24.11
N SER A 363 -19.09 15.52 -24.30
CA SER A 363 -19.88 14.28 -24.23
C SER A 363 -19.34 13.26 -25.23
N LEU A 364 -19.05 12.03 -24.81
CA LEU A 364 -18.63 10.96 -25.74
C LEU A 364 -19.79 10.07 -26.20
N GLU A 365 -20.96 10.17 -25.57
CA GLU A 365 -22.16 9.41 -25.95
C GLU A 365 -23.44 10.23 -25.71
N PRO A 366 -24.06 10.80 -26.77
CA PRO A 366 -23.51 10.92 -28.11
C PRO A 366 -22.33 11.92 -28.14
N TYR A 367 -21.39 11.71 -29.07
CA TYR A 367 -20.37 12.70 -29.39
C TYR A 367 -20.86 13.65 -30.48
N ILE A 368 -20.71 14.95 -30.27
CA ILE A 368 -21.30 15.99 -31.11
C ILE A 368 -20.23 16.94 -31.61
N PHE A 369 -20.25 17.22 -32.92
CA PHE A 369 -19.42 18.23 -33.57
C PHE A 369 -20.29 19.22 -34.35
N SER A 370 -19.87 20.48 -34.35
CA SER A 370 -20.57 21.52 -35.10
C SER A 370 -20.40 21.36 -36.61
N GLU A 371 -19.16 21.18 -37.08
CA GLU A 371 -18.85 21.16 -38.50
C GLU A 371 -17.57 20.38 -38.83
N ILE A 372 -17.57 19.69 -39.96
CA ILE A 372 -16.41 19.08 -40.61
C ILE A 372 -16.41 19.48 -42.10
N SER A 373 -15.31 20.04 -42.58
CA SER A 373 -15.12 20.30 -44.02
C SER A 373 -14.39 19.14 -44.69
N LEU A 374 -14.97 18.60 -45.77
CA LEU A 374 -14.38 17.55 -46.60
C LEU A 374 -13.70 18.12 -47.87
N GLY A 375 -13.80 19.44 -48.07
CA GLY A 375 -13.25 20.16 -49.21
C GLY A 375 -14.00 19.90 -50.51
N ASN A 376 -13.28 20.00 -51.63
CA ASN A 376 -13.83 19.78 -52.97
C ASN A 376 -13.62 18.33 -53.43
N GLN A 377 -14.49 17.85 -54.31
CA GLN A 377 -14.45 16.51 -54.89
C GLN A 377 -14.92 16.48 -56.33
N SER A 378 -14.33 15.58 -57.11
CA SER A 378 -14.69 15.35 -58.50
C SER A 378 -15.28 13.96 -58.66
N VAL A 379 -16.35 13.83 -59.42
CA VAL A 379 -16.97 12.53 -59.73
C VAL A 379 -17.08 12.35 -61.22
N ASN A 380 -16.49 11.27 -61.73
CA ASN A 380 -16.68 10.87 -63.12
C ASN A 380 -17.93 10.02 -63.25
N ILE A 381 -18.91 10.54 -63.98
CA ILE A 381 -20.15 9.85 -64.31
C ILE A 381 -20.00 9.38 -65.75
N SER A 382 -20.02 8.07 -65.95
CA SER A 382 -19.68 7.39 -67.22
C SER A 382 -20.39 7.97 -68.45
N ASP A 383 -21.59 8.51 -68.27
CA ASP A 383 -22.41 9.05 -69.36
C ASP A 383 -22.40 10.60 -69.46
N PHE A 384 -21.82 11.30 -68.48
CA PHE A 384 -21.93 12.77 -68.35
C PHE A 384 -20.61 13.50 -68.07
N GLY A 385 -19.49 12.80 -67.92
CA GLY A 385 -18.17 13.40 -67.67
C GLY A 385 -17.88 13.64 -66.19
N THR A 386 -16.90 14.52 -65.91
CA THR A 386 -16.49 14.83 -64.53
C THR A 386 -17.29 16.00 -63.98
N PHE A 387 -17.92 15.82 -62.83
CA PHE A 387 -18.63 16.87 -62.08
C PHE A 387 -17.82 17.28 -60.86
N GLU A 388 -17.66 18.59 -60.68
CA GLU A 388 -17.02 19.18 -59.50
C GLU A 388 -18.05 19.52 -58.43
N PHE A 389 -17.79 19.06 -57.21
CA PHE A 389 -18.51 19.42 -56.00
C PHE A 389 -17.59 20.21 -55.09
N GLN A 390 -18.06 21.37 -54.65
CA GLN A 390 -17.26 22.32 -53.88
C GLN A 390 -17.82 22.49 -52.47
N ASN A 391 -16.91 22.74 -51.52
CA ASN A 391 -17.24 23.05 -50.12
C ASN A 391 -18.19 22.02 -49.49
N ILE A 392 -17.86 20.74 -49.58
CA ILE A 392 -18.64 19.69 -48.93
C ILE A 392 -18.45 19.84 -47.41
N LEU A 393 -19.53 20.20 -46.72
CA LEU A 393 -19.58 20.41 -45.27
C LEU A 393 -20.53 19.40 -44.63
N LEU A 394 -20.08 18.74 -43.56
CA LEU A 394 -20.92 17.98 -42.65
C LEU A 394 -21.20 18.83 -41.42
N GLN A 395 -22.46 19.02 -41.06
CA GLN A 395 -22.91 19.93 -40.01
C GLN A 395 -23.78 19.21 -38.98
N ASN A 396 -23.62 19.59 -37.71
CA ASN A 396 -24.34 19.02 -36.57
C ASN A 396 -24.18 17.50 -36.47
N MET A 397 -22.94 17.03 -36.66
CA MET A 397 -22.65 15.60 -36.62
C MET A 397 -22.86 15.06 -35.22
N LYS A 398 -23.67 14.00 -35.12
CA LYS A 398 -23.97 13.26 -33.90
C LYS A 398 -23.55 11.81 -34.08
N ILE A 399 -22.61 11.36 -33.27
CA ILE A 399 -22.11 9.99 -33.24
C ILE A 399 -22.67 9.28 -32.01
N SER A 400 -23.36 8.16 -32.21
CA SER A 400 -23.95 7.34 -31.15
C SER A 400 -23.46 5.89 -31.22
N GLY A 401 -23.13 5.32 -30.07
CA GLY A 401 -22.66 3.94 -29.94
C GLY A 401 -21.17 3.79 -29.61
N LEU A 402 -20.46 4.88 -29.32
CA LEU A 402 -19.07 4.83 -28.83
C LEU A 402 -18.98 4.14 -27.47
N SER A 403 -20.04 4.21 -26.65
CA SER A 403 -20.13 3.52 -25.37
C SER A 403 -20.35 2.00 -25.50
N ASN A 404 -20.69 1.49 -26.69
CA ASN A 404 -20.72 0.06 -26.99
C ASN A 404 -19.29 -0.44 -27.23
N ALA A 405 -18.50 -0.44 -26.17
CA ALA A 405 -17.06 -0.60 -26.20
C ALA A 405 -16.59 -1.75 -25.31
N VAL A 406 -15.66 -2.56 -25.80
CA VAL A 406 -14.99 -3.62 -25.04
C VAL A 406 -13.49 -3.53 -25.23
N ALA A 407 -12.73 -3.65 -24.15
CA ALA A 407 -11.28 -3.60 -24.19
C ALA A 407 -10.74 -5.03 -24.11
N LEU A 408 -10.33 -5.61 -25.23
CA LEU A 408 -9.92 -7.02 -25.27
C LEU A 408 -8.65 -7.22 -24.41
N PRO A 409 -8.65 -8.06 -23.35
CA PRO A 409 -7.53 -8.12 -22.40
C PRO A 409 -6.15 -8.34 -23.03
N GLU A 410 -6.08 -9.07 -24.14
CA GLU A 410 -4.87 -9.34 -24.92
C GLU A 410 -4.30 -8.12 -25.66
N THR A 411 -5.09 -7.06 -25.86
CA THR A 411 -4.67 -5.82 -26.54
C THR A 411 -4.30 -4.71 -25.55
N LEU A 412 -4.48 -4.93 -24.25
CA LEU A 412 -4.05 -4.00 -23.20
C LEU A 412 -2.60 -4.30 -22.81
N LEU A 413 -1.70 -3.40 -23.17
CA LEU A 413 -0.26 -3.56 -23.01
C LEU A 413 0.28 -2.60 -21.95
N PHE A 414 0.87 -3.15 -20.88
CA PHE A 414 1.43 -2.37 -19.78
C PHE A 414 2.77 -1.73 -20.15
N ARG A 415 2.90 -0.42 -19.96
CA ARG A 415 4.16 0.33 -20.09
C ARG A 415 4.62 0.83 -18.73
N SER A 416 5.91 1.17 -18.60
CA SER A 416 6.49 1.63 -17.32
C SER A 416 5.83 2.87 -16.72
N LYS A 417 5.17 3.69 -17.55
CA LYS A 417 4.46 4.92 -17.15
C LYS A 417 3.01 4.96 -17.66
N GLY A 418 2.40 3.83 -18.00
CA GLY A 418 1.15 3.87 -18.74
C GLY A 418 0.66 2.53 -19.24
N PHE A 419 -0.31 2.56 -20.14
CA PHE A 419 -0.65 1.42 -20.97
C PHE A 419 -1.15 1.86 -22.34
N ASP A 420 -1.08 0.93 -23.28
CA ASP A 420 -1.75 1.04 -24.57
C ASP A 420 -2.96 0.10 -24.58
N LEU A 421 -4.03 0.50 -25.27
CA LEU A 421 -5.23 -0.32 -25.41
C LEU A 421 -5.85 -0.20 -26.78
N GLU A 422 -6.38 -1.33 -27.27
CA GLU A 422 -7.31 -1.39 -28.41
C GLU A 422 -8.70 -1.75 -27.89
N VAL A 423 -9.65 -0.85 -28.11
CA VAL A 423 -11.05 -1.00 -27.74
C VAL A 423 -11.83 -1.33 -29.00
N SER A 424 -12.54 -2.46 -29.00
CA SER A 424 -13.50 -2.78 -30.05
C SER A 424 -14.81 -2.03 -29.77
N VAL A 425 -15.31 -1.32 -30.79
CA VAL A 425 -16.59 -0.59 -30.72
C VAL A 425 -17.61 -1.31 -31.60
N SER A 426 -18.89 -1.26 -31.20
CA SER A 426 -20.00 -2.03 -31.83
C SER A 426 -19.89 -3.55 -31.63
N SER A 427 -19.35 -4.00 -30.50
CA SER A 427 -19.12 -5.43 -30.21
C SER A 427 -20.09 -6.05 -29.21
N LEU A 428 -20.71 -5.26 -28.33
CA LEU A 428 -21.56 -5.75 -27.24
C LEU A 428 -23.00 -5.98 -27.72
N ASN A 429 -23.34 -7.26 -27.88
CA ASN A 429 -24.67 -7.75 -28.22
C ASN A 429 -25.04 -8.98 -27.37
N PRO A 430 -26.03 -8.91 -26.45
CA PRO A 430 -26.90 -7.76 -26.20
C PRO A 430 -26.16 -6.57 -25.58
N SER A 431 -26.67 -5.37 -25.80
CA SER A 431 -26.10 -4.14 -25.24
C SER A 431 -26.38 -4.05 -23.74
N PRO A 432 -25.38 -3.70 -22.93
CA PRO A 432 -25.55 -3.66 -21.48
C PRO A 432 -26.42 -2.46 -21.03
N GLU A 433 -27.01 -2.61 -19.86
CA GLU A 433 -27.69 -1.52 -19.15
C GLU A 433 -26.80 -1.05 -17.99
N ILE A 434 -26.55 0.25 -17.93
CA ILE A 434 -25.73 0.86 -16.88
C ILE A 434 -26.63 1.43 -15.80
N ARG A 435 -26.52 0.86 -14.60
CA ARG A 435 -27.22 1.34 -13.41
C ARG A 435 -26.34 2.34 -12.68
N SER A 436 -26.90 3.49 -12.34
CA SER A 436 -26.24 4.55 -11.58
C SER A 436 -27.14 5.01 -10.45
N TYR A 437 -26.54 5.38 -9.32
CA TYR A 437 -27.28 5.83 -8.14
C TYR A 437 -26.88 7.27 -7.83
N LYS A 438 -27.85 8.18 -7.86
CA LYS A 438 -27.65 9.57 -7.44
C LYS A 438 -28.75 9.93 -6.44
N ASN A 439 -28.37 10.37 -5.24
CA ASN A 439 -29.29 10.70 -4.14
C ASN A 439 -30.30 9.57 -3.83
N LYS A 440 -29.83 8.31 -3.75
CA LYS A 440 -30.64 7.10 -3.56
C LYS A 440 -31.67 6.81 -4.68
N LYS A 441 -31.67 7.56 -5.78
CA LYS A 441 -32.48 7.28 -6.96
C LYS A 441 -31.64 6.51 -7.99
N GLU A 442 -32.17 5.38 -8.44
CA GLU A 442 -31.57 4.59 -9.51
C GLU A 442 -31.92 5.21 -10.87
N THR A 443 -30.91 5.37 -11.72
CA THR A 443 -31.05 5.74 -13.13
C THR A 443 -30.42 4.64 -13.98
N VAL A 444 -31.21 4.08 -14.89
CA VAL A 444 -30.78 3.07 -15.85
C VAL A 444 -30.52 3.77 -17.19
N THR A 445 -29.29 3.72 -17.67
CA THR A 445 -28.88 4.24 -18.98
C THR A 445 -28.57 3.06 -19.89
N LYS A 446 -29.26 2.97 -21.02
CA LYS A 446 -29.04 1.89 -21.99
C LYS A 446 -27.88 2.25 -22.90
N VAL A 447 -26.90 1.36 -23.02
CA VAL A 447 -25.83 1.49 -24.02
C VAL A 447 -26.44 1.28 -25.41
N PRO A 448 -26.17 2.16 -26.40
CA PRO A 448 -26.71 1.98 -27.75
C PRO A 448 -26.30 0.64 -28.35
N SER A 449 -27.21 0.02 -29.09
CA SER A 449 -26.95 -1.24 -29.77
C SER A 449 -26.11 -1.04 -31.04
N PRO A 450 -25.26 -2.02 -31.40
CA PRO A 450 -24.55 -1.95 -32.67
C PRO A 450 -25.55 -1.94 -33.84
N PRO A 451 -25.20 -1.33 -34.98
CA PRO A 451 -23.93 -0.66 -35.28
C PRO A 451 -23.83 0.75 -34.69
N LEU A 452 -22.62 1.30 -34.64
CA LEU A 452 -22.40 2.73 -34.37
C LEU A 452 -23.09 3.55 -35.46
N GLN A 453 -23.80 4.61 -35.05
CA GLN A 453 -24.60 5.46 -35.93
C GLN A 453 -24.02 6.88 -35.96
N ILE A 454 -23.92 7.46 -37.15
CA ILE A 454 -23.58 8.85 -37.39
C ILE A 454 -24.76 9.51 -38.08
N LEU A 455 -25.28 10.58 -37.50
CA LEU A 455 -26.32 11.42 -38.09
C LEU A 455 -25.72 12.80 -38.31
N THR A 456 -25.83 13.34 -39.52
CA THR A 456 -25.34 14.68 -39.84
C THR A 456 -26.17 15.27 -40.95
N SER A 457 -26.34 16.58 -40.92
CA SER A 457 -26.73 17.32 -42.12
C SER A 457 -25.49 17.52 -42.99
N PHE A 458 -25.64 17.62 -44.30
CA PHE A 458 -24.56 17.98 -45.21
C PHE A 458 -24.96 19.15 -46.11
N SER A 459 -23.96 19.83 -46.63
CA SER A 459 -24.18 20.76 -47.73
C SER A 459 -22.99 20.89 -48.68
N MET A 460 -23.25 21.28 -49.92
CA MET A 460 -22.24 21.45 -50.97
C MET A 460 -22.75 22.33 -52.12
N TYR A 461 -21.86 22.75 -53.00
CA TYR A 461 -22.18 23.33 -54.31
C TYR A 461 -21.78 22.36 -55.40
N ALA A 462 -22.53 22.31 -56.51
CA ALA A 462 -22.20 21.49 -57.66
C ALA A 462 -22.00 22.37 -58.90
N GLU A 463 -21.08 21.98 -59.77
CA GLU A 463 -20.87 22.66 -61.05
C GLU A 463 -22.17 22.74 -61.86
N GLY A 464 -22.54 23.95 -62.28
CA GLY A 464 -23.76 24.20 -63.04
C GLY A 464 -25.05 24.31 -62.19
N ILE A 465 -24.96 24.27 -60.86
CA ILE A 465 -26.08 24.50 -59.95
C ILE A 465 -25.75 25.69 -59.04
N ASP A 466 -26.47 26.80 -59.20
CA ASP A 466 -26.27 28.02 -58.42
C ASP A 466 -26.75 27.87 -56.96
N ASP A 467 -27.77 27.02 -56.74
CA ASP A 467 -28.34 26.78 -55.41
C ASP A 467 -27.51 25.79 -54.60
N LYS A 468 -27.38 26.08 -53.30
CA LYS A 468 -26.71 25.20 -52.34
C LYS A 468 -27.50 23.89 -52.19
N ILE A 469 -26.83 22.77 -52.42
CA ILE A 469 -27.39 21.44 -52.19
C ILE A 469 -27.25 21.11 -50.70
N SER A 470 -28.34 20.69 -50.07
CA SER A 470 -28.35 20.23 -48.67
C SER A 470 -29.22 19.01 -48.48
N GLY A 471 -28.89 18.21 -47.48
CA GLY A 471 -29.69 17.06 -47.08
C GLY A 471 -29.16 16.42 -45.81
N ASP A 472 -29.70 15.25 -45.50
CA ASP A 472 -29.30 14.47 -44.33
C ASP A 472 -28.49 13.24 -44.75
N LEU A 473 -27.52 12.90 -43.91
CA LEU A 473 -26.66 11.74 -44.06
C LEU A 473 -26.74 10.91 -42.77
N GLU A 474 -27.06 9.63 -42.95
CA GLU A 474 -26.99 8.61 -41.92
C GLU A 474 -25.88 7.62 -42.30
N ALA A 475 -24.84 7.50 -41.49
CA ALA A 475 -23.84 6.44 -41.62
C ALA A 475 -23.96 5.40 -40.50
N LYS A 476 -23.72 4.14 -40.84
CA LYS A 476 -23.65 3.02 -39.90
C LYS A 476 -22.30 2.33 -40.03
N ILE A 477 -21.62 2.13 -38.92
CA ILE A 477 -20.32 1.47 -38.87
C ILE A 477 -20.47 0.15 -38.11
N SER A 478 -20.35 -0.96 -38.85
CA SER A 478 -20.58 -2.31 -38.29
C SER A 478 -19.44 -2.79 -37.40
N LYS A 479 -18.20 -2.39 -37.71
CA LYS A 479 -16.98 -2.73 -36.97
C LYS A 479 -16.03 -1.55 -36.93
N SER A 480 -15.50 -1.27 -35.74
CA SER A 480 -14.50 -0.23 -35.56
C SER A 480 -13.72 -0.44 -34.27
N LYS A 481 -12.62 0.30 -34.16
CA LYS A 481 -11.70 0.23 -33.03
C LYS A 481 -11.29 1.62 -32.59
N LEU A 482 -11.03 1.77 -31.30
CA LEU A 482 -10.30 2.91 -30.74
C LEU A 482 -8.94 2.42 -30.25
N ILE A 483 -7.88 3.05 -30.72
CA ILE A 483 -6.51 2.81 -30.27
C ILE A 483 -6.11 3.98 -29.39
N ALA A 484 -5.71 3.71 -28.16
CA ALA A 484 -5.29 4.74 -27.23
C ALA A 484 -3.97 4.39 -26.53
N SER A 485 -3.25 5.44 -26.14
CA SER A 485 -2.07 5.38 -25.28
C SER A 485 -2.32 6.32 -24.10
N VAL A 486 -2.29 5.75 -22.90
CA VAL A 486 -2.56 6.43 -21.64
C VAL A 486 -1.27 6.47 -20.82
N ASP A 487 -0.90 7.63 -20.32
CA ASP A 487 0.26 7.84 -19.48
C ASP A 487 -0.16 8.34 -18.09
N PHE A 488 0.57 7.90 -17.06
CA PHE A 488 0.33 8.19 -15.64
C PHE A 488 1.54 8.90 -15.04
N GLU A 489 1.25 9.95 -14.27
CA GLU A 489 2.24 10.67 -13.45
C GLU A 489 1.73 10.86 -12.02
N GLY A 490 2.64 11.22 -11.11
CA GLY A 490 2.35 11.39 -9.69
C GLY A 490 2.88 10.25 -8.82
N GLU A 491 3.33 10.58 -7.61
CA GLU A 491 3.88 9.61 -6.65
C GLU A 491 2.84 9.06 -5.67
N GLU A 492 1.62 9.60 -5.70
CA GLU A 492 0.50 9.29 -4.80
C GLU A 492 -0.83 9.78 -5.41
N LEU A 493 -1.95 9.34 -4.85
CA LEU A 493 -3.28 9.64 -5.39
C LEU A 493 -3.56 11.13 -5.58
N GLU A 494 -3.19 11.98 -4.61
CA GLU A 494 -3.47 13.42 -4.72
C GLU A 494 -2.69 14.07 -5.87
N ALA A 495 -1.50 13.53 -6.19
CA ALA A 495 -0.64 13.96 -7.27
C ALA A 495 -0.88 13.22 -8.61
N LEU A 496 -1.81 12.26 -8.66
CA LEU A 496 -2.08 11.47 -9.87
C LEU A 496 -2.48 12.38 -11.04
N GLU A 497 -1.89 12.16 -12.20
CA GLU A 497 -2.30 12.77 -13.47
C GLU A 497 -2.40 11.67 -14.54
N ILE A 498 -3.51 11.68 -15.28
CA ILE A 498 -3.78 10.77 -16.39
C ILE A 498 -3.84 11.60 -17.67
N SER A 499 -3.00 11.26 -18.63
CA SER A 499 -2.97 11.92 -19.94
C SER A 499 -3.10 10.90 -21.07
N PHE A 500 -3.69 11.33 -22.18
CA PHE A 500 -3.77 10.52 -23.39
C PHE A 500 -2.79 11.09 -24.41
N SER A 501 -1.73 10.34 -24.72
CA SER A 501 -0.75 10.70 -25.75
C SER A 501 -1.21 10.26 -27.15
N LYS A 502 -2.16 9.33 -27.22
CA LYS A 502 -2.80 8.90 -28.47
C LYS A 502 -4.27 8.54 -28.23
N LEU A 503 -5.13 8.93 -29.15
CA LEU A 503 -6.49 8.41 -29.32
C LEU A 503 -6.83 8.44 -30.82
N GLN A 504 -7.11 7.27 -31.39
CA GLN A 504 -7.35 7.13 -32.82
C GLN A 504 -8.51 6.16 -33.06
N TYR A 505 -9.53 6.63 -33.75
CA TYR A 505 -10.60 5.81 -34.28
C TYR A 505 -10.20 5.19 -35.62
N VAL A 506 -10.44 3.89 -35.75
CA VAL A 506 -10.07 3.09 -36.91
C VAL A 506 -11.29 2.26 -37.35
N SER A 507 -11.65 2.36 -38.62
CA SER A 507 -12.65 1.50 -39.25
C SER A 507 -12.22 1.21 -40.69
N LEU A 508 -12.61 0.05 -41.21
CA LEU A 508 -12.40 -0.27 -42.62
C LEU A 508 -13.52 0.38 -43.44
N LEU A 509 -13.20 0.98 -44.58
CA LEU A 509 -14.19 1.64 -45.44
C LEU A 509 -15.39 0.73 -45.83
N PRO A 510 -15.22 -0.59 -46.08
CA PRO A 510 -16.34 -1.50 -46.32
C PRO A 510 -17.29 -1.69 -45.13
N ASP A 511 -16.86 -1.42 -43.91
CA ASP A 511 -17.70 -1.51 -42.71
C ASP A 511 -18.58 -0.26 -42.52
N ILE A 512 -18.40 0.77 -43.37
CA ILE A 512 -19.13 2.04 -43.35
C ILE A 512 -20.20 2.05 -44.44
N SER A 513 -21.46 1.96 -44.02
CA SER A 513 -22.64 2.13 -44.87
C SER A 513 -23.19 3.55 -44.74
N VAL A 514 -23.39 4.25 -45.85
CA VAL A 514 -23.90 5.63 -45.85
C VAL A 514 -25.20 5.70 -46.64
N LYS A 515 -26.24 6.21 -45.99
CA LYS A 515 -27.55 6.51 -46.56
C LYS A 515 -27.73 8.03 -46.64
N ILE A 516 -28.13 8.51 -47.80
CA ILE A 516 -28.25 9.94 -48.09
C ILE A 516 -29.71 10.24 -48.45
N LEU A 517 -30.24 11.29 -47.82
CA LEU A 517 -31.60 11.76 -47.98
C LEU A 517 -31.56 13.20 -48.49
N VAL A 518 -31.98 13.39 -49.74
CA VAL A 518 -31.98 14.69 -50.42
C VAL A 518 -33.25 14.80 -51.24
N GLU A 519 -33.96 15.91 -51.11
CA GLU A 519 -35.08 16.25 -51.98
C GLU A 519 -34.54 16.87 -53.28
N SER A 520 -33.89 16.06 -54.11
CA SER A 520 -33.28 16.50 -55.37
C SER A 520 -33.37 15.43 -56.45
N ALA A 521 -33.57 15.86 -57.70
CA ALA A 521 -33.49 14.98 -58.87
C ALA A 521 -32.08 14.36 -59.04
N TYR A 522 -31.06 14.91 -58.37
CA TYR A 522 -29.68 14.44 -58.42
C TYR A 522 -29.32 13.49 -57.28
N GLN A 523 -30.30 12.90 -56.59
CA GLN A 523 -30.09 12.04 -55.42
C GLN A 523 -29.06 10.92 -55.68
N ASP A 524 -29.13 10.24 -56.82
CA ASP A 524 -28.21 9.14 -57.15
C ASP A 524 -26.77 9.62 -57.36
N ILE A 525 -26.59 10.79 -58.00
CA ILE A 525 -25.28 11.40 -58.21
C ILE A 525 -24.68 11.85 -56.88
N ILE A 526 -25.45 12.58 -56.07
CA ILE A 526 -25.04 13.03 -54.74
C ILE A 526 -24.69 11.82 -53.85
N SER A 527 -25.48 10.75 -53.96
CA SER A 527 -25.25 9.50 -53.24
C SER A 527 -23.95 8.83 -53.67
N SER A 528 -23.64 8.82 -54.97
CA SER A 528 -22.39 8.29 -55.52
C SER A 528 -21.18 9.11 -55.02
N VAL A 529 -21.29 10.44 -55.01
CA VAL A 529 -20.24 11.35 -54.51
C VAL A 529 -19.93 11.04 -53.06
N LEU A 530 -20.90 11.20 -52.17
CA LEU A 530 -20.70 11.09 -50.72
C LEU A 530 -20.38 9.66 -50.24
N ASN A 531 -20.61 8.64 -51.08
CA ASN A 531 -20.19 7.26 -50.81
C ASN A 531 -18.77 6.91 -51.30
N GLN A 532 -18.05 7.83 -51.93
CA GLN A 532 -16.67 7.59 -52.34
C GLN A 532 -15.77 7.25 -51.15
N ASP A 533 -14.90 6.26 -51.34
CA ASP A 533 -13.91 5.83 -50.35
C ASP A 533 -12.99 6.96 -49.91
N SER A 534 -12.62 7.86 -50.82
CA SER A 534 -11.82 9.06 -50.53
C SER A 534 -12.53 10.01 -49.55
N LEU A 535 -13.85 10.17 -49.67
CA LEU A 535 -14.64 11.01 -48.76
C LEU A 535 -14.87 10.34 -47.42
N LYS A 536 -15.14 9.03 -47.40
CA LYS A 536 -15.22 8.25 -46.16
C LYS A 536 -13.92 8.35 -45.38
N GLN A 537 -12.77 8.23 -46.06
CA GLN A 537 -11.45 8.38 -45.44
C GLN A 537 -11.22 9.80 -44.91
N LYS A 538 -11.52 10.84 -45.70
CA LYS A 538 -11.42 12.25 -45.23
C LYS A 538 -12.29 12.52 -44.00
N ALA A 539 -13.50 11.97 -43.95
CA ALA A 539 -14.39 12.12 -42.80
C ALA A 539 -13.81 11.43 -41.54
N LEU A 540 -13.23 10.23 -41.69
CA LEU A 540 -12.52 9.55 -40.60
C LEU A 540 -11.31 10.36 -40.10
N ASP A 541 -10.49 10.88 -41.02
CA ASP A 541 -9.29 11.65 -40.68
C ASP A 541 -9.65 12.97 -39.98
N ALA A 542 -10.71 13.64 -40.43
CA ALA A 542 -11.22 14.84 -39.78
C ALA A 542 -11.78 14.55 -38.38
N GLY A 543 -12.54 13.45 -38.21
CA GLY A 543 -13.03 13.01 -36.91
C GLY A 543 -11.89 12.71 -35.93
N ASN A 544 -10.84 12.04 -36.40
CA ASN A 544 -9.62 11.79 -35.61
C ASN A 544 -8.91 13.08 -35.21
N SER A 545 -8.80 14.04 -36.13
CA SER A 545 -8.20 15.35 -35.84
C SER A 545 -8.96 16.09 -34.74
N LYS A 546 -10.30 16.02 -34.74
CA LYS A 546 -11.15 16.59 -33.68
C LYS A 546 -11.07 15.84 -32.35
N ALA A 547 -10.83 14.54 -32.35
CA ALA A 547 -10.56 13.80 -31.11
C ALA A 547 -9.25 14.27 -30.44
N VAL A 548 -8.21 14.57 -31.23
CA VAL A 548 -6.92 15.07 -30.73
C VAL A 548 -7.07 16.41 -29.98
N GLU A 549 -7.94 17.31 -30.46
CA GLU A 549 -8.23 18.59 -29.80
C GLU A 549 -8.78 18.41 -28.36
N ASN A 550 -9.37 17.26 -28.04
CA ASN A 550 -10.05 16.99 -26.76
C ASN A 550 -9.26 16.08 -25.80
N LEU A 551 -8.08 15.59 -26.18
CA LEU A 551 -7.28 14.65 -25.36
C LEU A 551 -7.04 15.15 -23.93
N LYS A 552 -6.70 16.44 -23.80
CA LYS A 552 -6.42 17.04 -22.49
C LYS A 552 -7.65 17.01 -21.59
N LYS A 553 -8.84 17.33 -22.13
CA LYS A 553 -10.10 17.31 -21.37
C LYS A 553 -10.46 15.88 -20.95
N ILE A 554 -10.30 14.92 -21.86
CA ILE A 554 -10.55 13.49 -21.58
C ILE A 554 -9.59 12.98 -20.47
N GLY A 555 -8.31 13.35 -20.55
CA GLY A 555 -7.32 13.02 -19.52
C GLY A 555 -7.64 13.63 -18.16
N GLN A 556 -8.03 14.91 -18.14
CA GLN A 556 -8.44 15.57 -16.90
C GLN A 556 -9.69 14.91 -16.28
N PHE A 557 -10.70 14.59 -17.10
CA PHE A 557 -11.86 13.85 -16.62
C PHE A 557 -11.46 12.48 -16.04
N ALA A 558 -10.62 11.72 -16.74
CA ALA A 558 -10.15 10.42 -16.27
C ALA A 558 -9.39 10.56 -14.94
N THR A 559 -8.55 11.59 -14.81
CA THR A 559 -7.84 11.92 -13.58
C THR A 559 -8.81 12.15 -12.43
N ASP A 560 -9.79 13.03 -12.63
CA ASP A 560 -10.75 13.40 -11.59
C ASP A 560 -11.67 12.24 -11.20
N ASP A 561 -12.15 11.44 -12.15
CA ASP A 561 -13.01 10.27 -11.87
C ASP A 561 -12.22 9.18 -11.14
N VAL A 562 -10.99 8.87 -11.56
CA VAL A 562 -10.13 7.88 -10.86
C VAL A 562 -9.79 8.35 -9.45
N LYS A 563 -9.38 9.61 -9.27
CA LYS A 563 -9.13 10.18 -7.93
C LYS A 563 -10.36 10.07 -7.04
N LYS A 564 -11.53 10.43 -7.57
CA LYS A 564 -12.79 10.36 -6.85
C LYS A 564 -13.18 8.94 -6.47
N ILE A 565 -13.06 7.98 -7.40
CA ILE A 565 -13.36 6.57 -7.14
C ILE A 565 -12.45 6.06 -6.02
N ILE A 566 -11.13 6.18 -6.18
CA ILE A 566 -10.18 5.69 -5.17
C ILE A 566 -10.41 6.38 -3.82
N SER A 567 -10.54 7.70 -3.78
CA SER A 567 -10.79 8.44 -2.53
C SER A 567 -12.08 7.99 -1.85
N SER A 568 -13.16 7.76 -2.60
CA SER A 568 -14.44 7.29 -2.03
C SER A 568 -14.38 5.87 -1.43
N LYS A 569 -13.41 5.05 -1.86
CA LYS A 569 -13.20 3.70 -1.30
C LYS A 569 -12.22 3.71 -0.14
N LEU A 570 -11.34 4.72 -0.10
CA LEU A 570 -10.25 4.82 0.85
C LEU A 570 -10.59 5.66 2.07
N ASP A 571 -11.31 6.76 1.89
CA ASP A 571 -11.47 7.80 2.91
C ASP A 571 -12.72 7.58 3.79
N GLY A 572 -13.59 6.64 3.41
CA GLY A 572 -14.78 6.25 4.17
C GLY A 572 -15.98 7.14 3.90
#